data_AF-A0A956C6V6-F1
#
_entry.id   AF-A0A956C6V6-F1
#
_cell.length_a   1.000
_cell.length_b   1.000
_cell.length_c   1.000
_cell.angle_alpha   90.00
_cell.angle_beta   90.00
_cell.angle_gamma   90.00
#
_symmetry.space_group_name_H-M   'P 1'
#
loop_
_entity.id
_entity.type
_entity.pdbx_description
1 polymer ?
#
loop_
_entity_poly.entity_id
_entity_poly.type
_entity_poly.pdbx_seq_one_letter_code
_entity_poly.pdbx_strand_id
1 'polypeptide(L)'
;MTKEDWERMAESGIVPTRIPCVRDQPWTPTERAIDRLGLAPADVEALEAAYKASNKRVTEQIRPLCARVLGSPEAVEKIGVSSCIDVINNSARRADADATKQSLSRVAEVQAGKRETPKSVADAPPVEQLAYLLTQESKSFESDLAQRLGPDEASRLANASELCSERHVLRAGDFDRSAFRGRGR
;
A
#
# COMPACT_ATOMS: atom_id res chain seq x y z
N MET A 1 3.68 -8.35 -9.84
CA MET A 1 4.01 -9.27 -8.73
C MET A 1 3.37 -10.60 -9.07
N THR A 2 4.14 -11.67 -9.17
CA THR A 2 3.56 -13.00 -9.46
C THR A 2 3.18 -13.73 -8.17
N LYS A 3 2.53 -14.88 -8.31
CA LYS A 3 2.25 -15.78 -7.18
C LYS A 3 3.56 -16.25 -6.54
N GLU A 4 4.53 -16.68 -7.34
CA GLU A 4 5.84 -17.17 -6.90
C GLU A 4 6.64 -16.08 -6.14
N ASP A 5 6.50 -14.81 -6.57
CA ASP A 5 7.08 -13.69 -5.82
C ASP A 5 6.50 -13.58 -4.41
N TRP A 6 5.17 -13.68 -4.28
CA TRP A 6 4.50 -13.64 -2.98
C TRP A 6 4.86 -14.84 -2.09
N GLU A 7 5.02 -16.02 -2.68
CA GLU A 7 5.45 -17.21 -1.95
C GLU A 7 6.85 -17.03 -1.34
N ARG A 8 7.81 -16.54 -2.12
CA ARG A 8 9.17 -16.24 -1.64
C ARG A 8 9.16 -15.15 -0.57
N MET A 9 8.30 -14.15 -0.73
CA MET A 9 8.16 -13.06 0.23
C MET A 9 7.54 -13.51 1.56
N ALA A 10 6.64 -14.51 1.53
CA ALA A 10 6.08 -15.11 2.72
C ALA A 10 7.16 -15.75 3.60
N GLU A 11 8.15 -16.42 3.03
CA GLU A 11 9.26 -17.03 3.79
C GLU A 11 10.10 -15.99 4.56
N SER A 12 10.20 -14.79 4.00
CA SER A 12 11.01 -13.69 4.53
C SER A 12 10.21 -12.66 5.33
N GLY A 13 8.87 -12.78 5.37
CA GLY A 13 7.98 -11.79 6.01
C GLY A 13 8.11 -10.41 5.38
N ILE A 14 8.11 -10.34 4.05
CA ILE A 14 8.22 -9.10 3.27
C ILE A 14 6.89 -8.85 2.57
N VAL A 15 6.38 -7.62 2.61
CA VAL A 15 5.19 -7.21 1.86
C VAL A 15 5.50 -5.91 1.13
N PRO A 16 5.82 -5.97 -0.17
CA PRO A 16 5.93 -4.78 -1.01
C PRO A 16 4.53 -4.28 -1.37
N THR A 17 4.35 -2.97 -1.30
CA THR A 17 3.09 -2.35 -1.70
C THR A 17 3.38 -1.16 -2.60
N ARG A 18 2.44 -0.91 -3.51
CA ARG A 18 2.39 0.30 -4.31
C ARG A 18 0.98 0.83 -4.19
N ILE A 19 0.84 2.03 -3.65
CA ILE A 19 -0.46 2.69 -3.48
C ILE A 19 -0.42 4.06 -4.15
N PRO A 20 -1.58 4.64 -4.49
CA PRO A 20 -1.66 6.06 -4.81
C PRO A 20 -1.05 6.89 -3.68
N CYS A 21 -0.38 7.99 -4.01
CA CYS A 21 0.20 8.86 -2.98
C CYS A 21 -0.87 9.37 -2.00
N VAL A 22 -0.50 9.41 -0.72
CA VAL A 22 -1.38 9.82 0.38
C VAL A 22 -0.86 11.14 0.94
N ARG A 23 -1.74 12.14 0.97
CA ARG A 23 -1.38 13.54 1.26
C ARG A 23 -2.52 14.24 1.98
N ASP A 24 -2.28 15.36 2.63
CA ASP A 24 -3.37 16.14 3.25
C ASP A 24 -4.37 16.66 2.20
N GLN A 25 -3.88 16.98 1.01
CA GLN A 25 -4.69 17.24 -0.18
C GLN A 25 -4.47 16.12 -1.19
N PRO A 26 -5.53 15.46 -1.70
CA PRO A 26 -5.40 14.44 -2.73
C PRO A 26 -4.57 14.95 -3.90
N TRP A 27 -3.71 14.08 -4.44
CA TRP A 27 -2.90 14.44 -5.59
C TRP A 27 -3.79 14.69 -6.81
N THR A 28 -3.45 15.73 -7.58
CA THR A 28 -4.05 16.03 -8.88
C THR A 28 -2.99 15.91 -9.98
N PRO A 29 -3.35 15.41 -11.16
CA PRO A 29 -2.43 15.32 -12.28
C PRO A 29 -2.03 16.71 -12.77
N THR A 30 -0.73 16.92 -13.00
CA THR A 30 -0.23 18.14 -13.67
C THR A 30 -0.61 18.12 -15.15
N GLU A 31 -0.71 19.28 -15.80
CA GLU A 31 -0.93 19.38 -17.27
C GLU A 31 0.03 18.47 -18.07
N ARG A 32 1.33 18.47 -17.71
CA ARG A 32 2.32 17.58 -18.33
C ARG A 32 1.99 16.09 -18.20
N ALA A 33 1.39 15.67 -17.09
CA ALA A 33 0.99 14.28 -16.87
C ALA A 33 -0.26 13.96 -17.70
N ILE A 34 -1.23 14.89 -17.76
CA ILE A 34 -2.44 14.80 -18.59
C ILE A 34 -2.04 14.60 -20.06
N ASP A 35 -1.17 15.47 -20.58
CA ASP A 35 -0.72 15.42 -21.97
C ASP A 35 0.01 14.11 -22.31
N ARG A 36 0.94 13.68 -21.44
CA ARG A 36 1.71 12.44 -21.65
C ARG A 36 0.85 11.19 -21.61
N LEU A 37 -0.18 11.20 -20.77
CA LEU A 37 -1.10 10.07 -20.63
C LEU A 37 -2.22 10.10 -21.66
N GLY A 38 -2.34 11.18 -22.44
CA GLY A 38 -3.39 11.38 -23.44
C GLY A 38 -4.78 11.46 -22.83
N LEU A 39 -4.91 12.03 -21.63
CA LEU A 39 -6.16 12.04 -20.88
C LEU A 39 -7.15 13.06 -21.46
N ALA A 40 -8.36 12.62 -21.71
CA ALA A 40 -9.48 13.52 -21.94
C ALA A 40 -9.90 14.18 -20.62
N PRO A 41 -10.61 15.33 -20.66
CA PRO A 41 -11.08 15.99 -19.44
C PRO A 41 -11.90 15.09 -18.50
N ALA A 42 -12.71 14.16 -19.05
CA ALA A 42 -13.47 13.21 -18.26
C ALA A 42 -12.57 12.18 -17.54
N ASP A 43 -11.45 11.81 -18.13
CA ASP A 43 -10.47 10.89 -17.53
C ASP A 43 -9.77 11.56 -16.35
N VAL A 44 -9.49 12.86 -16.47
CA VAL A 44 -8.92 13.67 -15.38
C VAL A 44 -9.88 13.70 -14.18
N GLU A 45 -11.17 13.95 -14.41
CA GLU A 45 -12.17 13.95 -13.33
C GLU A 45 -12.27 12.57 -12.64
N ALA A 46 -12.29 11.49 -13.42
CA ALA A 46 -12.30 10.13 -12.88
C ALA A 46 -11.05 9.83 -12.04
N LEU A 47 -9.89 10.29 -12.51
CA LEU A 47 -8.62 10.12 -11.82
C LEU A 47 -8.58 10.88 -10.48
N GLU A 48 -9.00 12.14 -10.47
CA GLU A 48 -9.09 12.95 -9.25
C GLU A 48 -10.05 12.34 -8.23
N ALA A 49 -11.20 11.83 -8.70
CA ALA A 49 -12.17 11.14 -7.84
C ALA A 49 -11.56 9.87 -7.22
N ALA A 50 -10.83 9.07 -7.99
CA ALA A 50 -10.15 7.86 -7.50
C ALA A 50 -9.06 8.20 -6.48
N TYR A 51 -8.25 9.24 -6.71
CA TYR A 51 -7.25 9.70 -5.74
C TYR A 51 -7.89 10.19 -4.45
N LYS A 52 -9.00 10.93 -4.54
CA LYS A 52 -9.75 11.39 -3.37
C LYS A 52 -10.31 10.21 -2.56
N ALA A 53 -10.88 9.22 -3.22
CA ALA A 53 -11.42 8.01 -2.58
C ALA A 53 -10.30 7.20 -1.89
N SER A 54 -9.19 6.99 -2.59
CA SER A 54 -8.00 6.31 -2.07
C SER A 54 -7.43 7.02 -0.84
N ASN A 55 -7.19 8.33 -0.96
CA ASN A 55 -6.63 9.14 0.11
C ASN A 55 -7.51 9.11 1.37
N LYS A 56 -8.84 9.16 1.19
CA LYS A 56 -9.81 9.01 2.28
C LYS A 56 -9.69 7.63 2.95
N ARG A 57 -9.78 6.53 2.17
CA ARG A 57 -9.73 5.15 2.71
C ARG A 57 -8.45 4.88 3.50
N VAL A 58 -7.31 5.29 2.96
CA VAL A 58 -6.02 5.06 3.62
C VAL A 58 -5.90 5.92 4.87
N THR A 59 -6.25 7.19 4.79
CA THR A 59 -6.17 8.12 5.93
C THR A 59 -7.06 7.69 7.10
N GLU A 60 -8.32 7.34 6.83
CA GLU A 60 -9.30 6.94 7.86
C GLU A 60 -8.88 5.65 8.60
N GLN A 61 -8.16 4.75 7.91
CA GLN A 61 -7.73 3.48 8.50
C GLN A 61 -6.35 3.54 9.15
N ILE A 62 -5.41 4.33 8.60
CA ILE A 62 -4.04 4.42 9.16
C ILE A 62 -3.98 5.29 10.40
N ARG A 63 -4.70 6.42 10.45
CA ARG A 63 -4.68 7.35 11.60
C ARG A 63 -4.95 6.64 12.94
N PRO A 64 -6.00 5.82 13.12
CA PRO A 64 -6.24 5.14 14.39
C PRO A 64 -5.18 4.09 14.72
N LEU A 65 -4.62 3.39 13.72
CA LEU A 65 -3.51 2.44 13.93
C LEU A 65 -2.26 3.16 14.43
N CYS A 66 -1.94 4.30 13.82
CA CYS A 66 -0.80 5.12 14.16
C CYS A 66 -0.95 5.75 15.55
N ALA A 67 -2.14 6.26 15.88
CA ALA A 67 -2.43 6.80 17.21
C ALA A 67 -2.26 5.75 18.31
N ARG A 68 -2.67 4.50 18.05
CA ARG A 68 -2.48 3.37 18.96
C ARG A 68 -1.00 3.07 19.20
N VAL A 69 -0.18 3.14 18.15
CA VAL A 69 1.27 2.91 18.24
C VAL A 69 2.00 4.05 18.94
N LEU A 70 1.62 5.29 18.67
CA LEU A 70 2.24 6.48 19.24
C LEU A 70 1.74 6.81 20.65
N GLY A 71 0.57 6.30 21.03
CA GLY A 71 -0.11 6.65 22.29
C GLY A 71 -0.68 8.07 22.31
N SER A 72 -0.69 8.78 21.18
CA SER A 72 -1.20 10.16 21.06
C SER A 72 -1.80 10.39 19.66
N PRO A 73 -3.11 10.71 19.57
CA PRO A 73 -3.73 11.20 18.34
C PRO A 73 -3.10 12.50 17.84
N GLU A 74 -2.68 13.40 18.73
CA GLU A 74 -2.06 14.68 18.38
C GLU A 74 -0.69 14.49 17.70
N ALA A 75 0.04 13.43 18.04
CA ALA A 75 1.29 13.09 17.38
C ALA A 75 1.07 12.67 15.91
N VAL A 76 -0.07 12.04 15.60
CA VAL A 76 -0.43 11.62 14.23
C VAL A 76 -0.56 12.82 13.31
N GLU A 77 -1.26 13.87 13.74
CA GLU A 77 -1.45 15.09 12.93
C GLU A 77 -0.12 15.81 12.63
N LYS A 78 0.87 15.69 13.51
CA LYS A 78 2.18 16.34 13.33
C LYS A 78 3.09 15.64 12.32
N ILE A 79 2.99 14.31 12.21
CA ILE A 79 3.86 13.52 11.33
C ILE A 79 3.21 13.23 9.97
N GLY A 80 1.87 13.28 9.89
CA GLY A 80 1.13 12.96 8.70
C GLY A 80 1.00 11.46 8.43
N VAL A 81 0.04 11.11 7.57
CA VAL A 81 -0.37 9.71 7.31
C VAL A 81 0.73 8.90 6.63
N SER A 82 1.50 9.50 5.71
CA SER A 82 2.59 8.77 5.02
C SER A 82 3.66 8.29 6.01
N SER A 83 4.06 9.14 6.97
CA SER A 83 5.00 8.74 8.03
C SER A 83 4.43 7.71 9.01
N CYS A 84 3.10 7.64 9.17
CA CYS A 84 2.48 6.62 10.01
C CYS A 84 2.72 5.18 9.52
N ILE A 85 2.84 4.97 8.21
CA ILE A 85 3.16 3.66 7.61
C ILE A 85 4.49 3.15 8.17
N ASP A 86 5.52 4.01 8.12
CA ASP A 86 6.84 3.70 8.63
C ASP A 86 6.86 3.55 10.15
N VAL A 87 6.13 4.40 10.89
CA VAL A 87 6.05 4.32 12.36
C VAL A 87 5.45 2.99 12.80
N ILE A 88 4.34 2.56 12.22
CA ILE A 88 3.69 1.29 12.58
C ILE A 88 4.64 0.11 12.31
N ASN A 89 5.25 0.06 11.12
CA ASN A 89 6.16 -1.02 10.75
C ASN A 89 7.43 -1.02 11.63
N ASN A 90 8.03 0.15 11.85
CA ASN A 90 9.24 0.29 12.67
C ASN A 90 8.99 0.01 14.16
N SER A 91 7.81 0.34 14.66
CA SER A 91 7.42 0.00 16.03
C SER A 91 7.23 -1.50 16.18
N ALA A 92 6.52 -2.14 15.24
CA ALA A 92 6.29 -3.58 15.28
C ALA A 92 7.60 -4.38 15.26
N ARG A 93 8.51 -4.05 14.33
CA ARG A 93 9.81 -4.76 14.22
C ARG A 93 10.69 -4.58 15.47
N ARG A 94 10.61 -3.43 16.15
CA ARG A 94 11.37 -3.14 17.37
C ARG A 94 10.80 -3.86 18.59
N ALA A 95 9.47 -4.02 18.63
CA ALA A 95 8.80 -4.72 19.70
C ALA A 95 9.04 -6.23 19.61
N ASP A 96 8.81 -6.81 18.43
CA ASP A 96 9.01 -8.24 18.18
C ASP A 96 9.16 -8.49 16.67
N ALA A 97 10.40 -8.73 16.24
CA ALA A 97 10.72 -8.99 14.84
C ALA A 97 10.13 -10.33 14.36
N ASP A 98 10.10 -11.37 15.19
CA ASP A 98 9.60 -12.69 14.79
C ASP A 98 8.06 -12.67 14.65
N ALA A 99 7.36 -12.04 15.58
CA ALA A 99 5.91 -11.83 15.47
C ALA A 99 5.55 -10.93 14.28
N THR A 100 6.38 -9.91 14.00
CA THR A 100 6.22 -9.07 12.80
C THR A 100 6.42 -9.89 11.54
N LYS A 101 7.44 -10.76 11.51
CA LYS A 101 7.70 -11.66 10.37
C LYS A 101 6.50 -12.54 10.11
N GLN A 102 5.99 -13.22 11.14
CA GLN A 102 4.81 -14.07 11.03
C GLN A 102 3.61 -13.30 10.49
N SER A 103 3.35 -12.10 11.01
CA SER A 103 2.25 -11.23 10.56
C SER A 103 2.33 -10.90 9.07
N LEU A 104 3.51 -10.52 8.60
CA LEU A 104 3.75 -10.18 7.19
C LEU A 104 3.76 -11.43 6.30
N SER A 105 4.26 -12.57 6.79
CA SER A 105 4.17 -13.87 6.12
C SER A 105 2.71 -14.24 5.86
N ARG A 106 1.81 -14.06 6.84
CA ARG A 106 0.39 -14.37 6.66
C ARG A 106 -0.24 -13.55 5.54
N VAL A 107 0.08 -12.26 5.46
CA VAL A 107 -0.43 -11.37 4.40
C VAL A 107 0.10 -11.80 3.04
N ALA A 108 1.40 -12.11 2.94
CA ALA A 108 2.00 -12.60 1.70
C ALA A 108 1.40 -13.96 1.25
N GLU A 109 1.12 -14.87 2.19
CA GLU A 109 0.43 -16.14 1.91
C GLU A 109 -0.98 -15.94 1.34
N VAL A 110 -1.72 -14.95 1.85
CA VAL A 110 -3.04 -14.57 1.30
C VAL A 110 -2.88 -14.03 -0.13
N GLN A 111 -1.92 -13.14 -0.37
CA GLN A 111 -1.69 -12.61 -1.72
C GLN A 111 -1.18 -13.68 -2.71
N ALA A 112 -0.50 -14.72 -2.22
CA ALA A 112 -0.14 -15.90 -2.99
C ALA A 112 -1.31 -16.88 -3.24
N GLY A 113 -2.47 -16.67 -2.62
CA GLY A 113 -3.59 -17.60 -2.65
C GLY A 113 -3.35 -18.91 -1.89
N LYS A 114 -2.38 -18.93 -0.96
CA LYS A 114 -2.11 -20.06 -0.05
C LYS A 114 -2.96 -20.03 1.22
N ARG A 115 -3.54 -18.87 1.53
CA ARG A 115 -4.50 -18.69 2.63
C ARG A 115 -5.71 -17.88 2.14
N GLU A 116 -6.87 -18.15 2.72
CA GLU A 116 -8.07 -17.34 2.52
C GLU A 116 -7.89 -15.93 3.08
N THR A 117 -8.42 -14.93 2.37
CA THR A 117 -8.49 -13.56 2.89
C THR A 117 -9.31 -13.53 4.18
N PRO A 118 -8.79 -12.99 5.28
CA PRO A 118 -9.55 -12.87 6.52
C PRO A 118 -10.83 -12.06 6.30
N LYS A 119 -11.94 -12.51 6.89
CA LYS A 119 -13.21 -11.76 6.88
C LYS A 119 -13.11 -10.43 7.64
N SER A 120 -12.23 -10.37 8.62
CA SER A 120 -11.91 -9.18 9.39
C SER A 120 -10.45 -9.24 9.82
N VAL A 121 -9.83 -8.07 9.93
CA VAL A 121 -8.46 -7.89 10.45
C VAL A 121 -8.44 -7.04 11.72
N ALA A 122 -9.60 -6.69 12.29
CA ALA A 122 -9.70 -5.73 13.39
C ALA A 122 -8.88 -6.13 14.63
N ASP A 123 -8.80 -7.44 14.90
CA ASP A 123 -8.07 -8.02 16.03
C ASP A 123 -6.62 -8.41 15.69
N ALA A 124 -6.19 -8.24 14.43
CA ALA A 124 -4.83 -8.54 14.03
C ALA A 124 -3.83 -7.50 14.59
N PRO A 125 -2.53 -7.81 14.69
CA PRO A 125 -1.51 -6.82 15.04
C PRO A 125 -1.55 -5.60 14.11
N PRO A 126 -1.25 -4.37 14.57
CA PRO A 126 -1.33 -3.16 13.73
C PRO A 126 -0.56 -3.25 12.42
N VAL A 127 0.59 -3.93 12.40
CA VAL A 127 1.39 -4.13 11.18
C VAL A 127 0.71 -5.07 10.18
N GLU A 128 -0.07 -6.05 10.64
CA GLU A 128 -0.87 -6.92 9.78
C GLU A 128 -2.06 -6.17 9.19
N GLN A 129 -2.75 -5.37 10.00
CA GLN A 129 -3.84 -4.50 9.55
C GLN A 129 -3.35 -3.53 8.46
N LEU A 130 -2.22 -2.88 8.71
CA LEU A 130 -1.57 -2.00 7.75
C LEU A 130 -1.22 -2.74 6.45
N ALA A 131 -0.63 -3.94 6.54
CA ALA A 131 -0.22 -4.70 5.37
C ALA A 131 -1.43 -5.13 4.52
N TYR A 132 -2.54 -5.55 5.13
CA TYR A 132 -3.76 -5.85 4.40
C TYR A 132 -4.35 -4.60 3.73
N LEU A 133 -4.40 -3.47 4.45
CA LEU A 133 -4.87 -2.20 3.90
C LEU A 133 -4.08 -1.81 2.64
N LEU A 134 -2.75 -1.76 2.76
CA LEU A 134 -1.88 -1.29 1.66
C LEU A 134 -1.86 -2.26 0.47
N THR A 135 -1.99 -3.57 0.70
CA THR A 135 -2.06 -4.54 -0.42
C THR A 135 -3.41 -4.57 -1.11
N GLN A 136 -4.49 -4.18 -0.42
CA GLN A 136 -5.82 -4.05 -1.02
C GLN A 136 -5.99 -2.72 -1.74
N GLU A 137 -5.40 -1.64 -1.22
CA GLU A 137 -5.64 -0.30 -1.74
C GLU A 137 -5.27 -0.15 -3.22
N SER A 138 -4.20 -0.80 -3.70
CA SER A 138 -3.87 -0.82 -5.13
C SER A 138 -5.01 -1.36 -5.99
N LYS A 139 -5.68 -2.42 -5.53
CA LYS A 139 -6.80 -3.05 -6.24
C LYS A 139 -8.07 -2.19 -6.14
N SER A 140 -8.29 -1.58 -4.97
CA SER A 140 -9.41 -0.65 -4.77
C SER A 140 -9.29 0.59 -5.66
N PHE A 141 -8.10 1.17 -5.79
CA PHE A 141 -7.85 2.31 -6.67
C PHE A 141 -8.08 1.96 -8.15
N GLU A 142 -7.56 0.82 -8.62
CA GLU A 142 -7.82 0.35 -9.99
C GLU A 142 -9.32 0.09 -10.20
N SER A 143 -10.02 -0.46 -9.20
CA SER A 143 -11.47 -0.65 -9.27
C SER A 143 -12.25 0.67 -9.33
N ASP A 144 -11.84 1.70 -8.59
CA ASP A 144 -12.46 3.03 -8.63
C ASP A 144 -12.31 3.65 -10.03
N LEU A 145 -11.13 3.52 -10.64
CA LEU A 145 -10.90 3.95 -12.02
C LEU A 145 -11.76 3.16 -13.00
N ALA A 146 -11.83 1.83 -12.85
CA ALA A 146 -12.53 0.94 -13.76
C ALA A 146 -14.04 1.23 -13.82
N GLN A 147 -14.63 1.72 -12.72
CA GLN A 147 -16.04 2.11 -12.69
C GLN A 147 -16.37 3.24 -13.67
N ARG A 148 -15.41 4.10 -14.01
CA ARG A 148 -15.60 5.26 -14.90
C ARG A 148 -14.93 5.10 -16.26
N LEU A 149 -13.77 4.45 -16.30
CA LEU A 149 -12.90 4.39 -17.47
C LEU A 149 -12.87 3.01 -18.15
N GLY A 150 -13.45 2.00 -17.52
CA GLY A 150 -13.33 0.61 -17.94
C GLY A 150 -12.03 -0.04 -17.45
N PRO A 151 -11.96 -1.39 -17.48
CA PRO A 151 -10.88 -2.15 -16.85
C PRO A 151 -9.52 -1.94 -17.51
N ASP A 152 -9.47 -1.86 -18.84
CA ASP A 152 -8.20 -1.73 -19.57
C ASP A 152 -7.51 -0.40 -19.28
N GLU A 153 -8.28 0.69 -19.32
CA GLU A 153 -7.78 2.03 -19.05
C GLU A 153 -7.42 2.21 -17.57
N ALA A 154 -8.24 1.67 -16.67
CA ALA A 154 -7.93 1.65 -15.25
C ALA A 154 -6.60 0.92 -14.96
N SER A 155 -6.37 -0.23 -15.59
CA SER A 155 -5.13 -0.98 -15.40
C SER A 155 -3.91 -0.23 -15.94
N ARG A 156 -4.06 0.39 -17.13
CA ARG A 156 -3.02 1.26 -17.71
C ARG A 156 -2.66 2.40 -16.77
N LEU A 157 -3.67 3.13 -16.29
CA LEU A 157 -3.47 4.29 -15.42
C LEU A 157 -2.92 3.89 -14.04
N ALA A 158 -3.50 2.89 -13.38
CA ALA A 158 -3.00 2.41 -12.10
C ALA A 158 -1.52 2.01 -12.14
N ASN A 159 -1.01 1.60 -13.31
CA ASN A 159 0.39 1.22 -13.53
C ASN A 159 1.27 2.29 -14.19
N ALA A 160 0.72 3.45 -14.55
CA ALA A 160 1.45 4.53 -15.19
C ALA A 160 2.52 5.16 -14.27
N SER A 161 3.64 5.55 -14.87
CA SER A 161 4.79 6.13 -14.17
C SER A 161 4.64 7.63 -13.89
N GLU A 162 3.77 8.27 -14.66
CA GLU A 162 3.39 9.68 -14.61
C GLU A 162 2.50 10.00 -13.42
N LEU A 163 1.81 8.98 -12.88
CA LEU A 163 0.93 9.11 -11.75
C LEU A 163 1.70 8.99 -10.42
N CYS A 164 1.22 9.72 -9.42
CA CYS A 164 1.83 9.68 -8.10
C CYS A 164 1.53 8.34 -7.41
N SER A 165 2.58 7.56 -7.17
CA SER A 165 2.49 6.35 -6.36
C SER A 165 3.58 6.32 -5.29
N GLU A 166 3.21 5.84 -4.12
CA GLU A 166 4.14 5.54 -3.04
C GLU A 166 4.45 4.05 -3.03
N ARG A 167 5.72 3.72 -2.83
CA ARG A 167 6.18 2.34 -2.71
C ARG A 167 6.68 2.11 -1.29
N HIS A 168 6.11 1.12 -0.63
CA HIS A 168 6.49 0.73 0.72
C HIS A 168 6.96 -0.72 0.72
N VAL A 169 7.87 -1.05 1.63
CA VAL A 169 8.30 -2.43 1.89
C VAL A 169 8.18 -2.68 3.38
N LEU A 170 7.09 -3.34 3.76
CA LEU A 170 6.92 -3.80 5.13
C LEU A 170 7.78 -5.05 5.34
N ARG A 171 8.52 -5.10 6.45
CA ARG A 171 9.41 -6.22 6.76
C ARG A 171 9.82 -6.25 8.22
N ALA A 172 10.09 -7.45 8.72
CA ALA A 172 10.54 -7.70 10.08
C ALA A 172 12.03 -7.37 10.35
N GLY A 173 12.90 -7.54 9.35
CA GLY A 173 14.34 -7.35 9.48
C GLY A 173 14.88 -6.17 8.68
N ASP A 174 16.19 -5.94 8.76
CA ASP A 174 16.87 -5.03 7.83
C ASP A 174 16.96 -5.64 6.42
N PHE A 175 17.12 -4.80 5.40
CA PHE A 175 17.16 -5.23 4.00
C PHE A 175 18.42 -6.06 3.75
N ASP A 176 18.33 -7.38 3.76
CA ASP A 176 19.38 -8.16 3.14
C ASP A 176 19.24 -8.07 1.62
N ARG A 177 20.02 -7.16 1.03
CA ARG A 177 20.15 -6.97 -0.42
C ARG A 177 20.58 -8.25 -1.15
N SER A 178 21.15 -9.23 -0.45
CA SER A 178 21.61 -10.48 -1.04
C SER A 178 20.46 -11.39 -1.45
N ALA A 179 19.31 -11.33 -0.77
CA ALA A 179 18.14 -12.18 -1.05
C ALA A 179 17.45 -11.88 -2.40
N PHE A 180 17.73 -10.73 -3.01
CA PHE A 180 17.18 -10.30 -4.30
C PHE A 180 18.23 -10.17 -5.40
N ARG A 181 19.50 -10.47 -5.11
CA ARG A 181 20.52 -10.67 -6.14
C ARG A 181 20.32 -12.06 -6.73
N GLY A 182 19.39 -12.16 -7.67
CA GLY A 182 19.34 -13.28 -8.61
C GLY A 182 20.75 -13.53 -9.15
N ARG A 183 21.14 -14.81 -9.19
CA ARG A 183 22.42 -15.28 -9.72
C ARG A 183 22.67 -14.61 -11.06
N GLY A 184 23.61 -13.67 -11.07
CA GLY A 184 24.23 -13.20 -12.29
C GLY A 184 25.15 -14.29 -12.80
N ARG A 185 24.65 -15.08 -13.75
CA ARG A 185 25.29 -15.65 -14.94
C ARG A 185 24.52 -16.88 -15.39
#